data_AF-A0A059W130-F1
#
_entry.id   AF-A0A059W130-F1
#
_cell.length_a   1.000
_cell.length_b   1.000
_cell.length_c   1.000
_cell.angle_alpha   90.00
_cell.angle_beta   90.00
_cell.angle_gamma   90.00
#
_symmetry.space_group_name_H-M   'P 1'
#
loop_
_entity.id
_entity.type
_entity.pdbx_description
1 polymer ?
#
loop_
_entity_poly.entity_id
_entity_poly.type
_entity_poly.pdbx_seq_one_letter_code
_entity_poly.pdbx_strand_id
1 'polypeptide(L)'
;MTTQQPTGRSESGFTLTELLVTIVIVGIIGVLLPKAIILGLRFTAGTGKRVAATSAVGTLNRYFYGDVQSAENVTTDPACGVAGVIVHLSWTGTDVVYTYDQPTGALNRVKCTDQGVVTTLLGRFDNATSPHPVTLSCGAETSCTSPTEVTLTVQIDPAAPPTALTAVRRASSS
;
A
#
# COMPACT_ATOMS: atom_id res chain seq x y z
N MET A 1 63.96 18.06 50.73
CA MET A 1 63.07 19.14 50.29
C MET A 1 62.95 19.06 48.78
N THR A 2 61.83 18.54 48.30
CA THR A 2 61.59 18.27 46.87
C THR A 2 60.46 19.19 46.44
N THR A 3 60.80 20.24 45.70
CA THR A 3 59.86 21.26 45.21
C THR A 3 59.01 20.70 44.09
N GLN A 4 57.71 20.60 44.34
CA GLN A 4 56.68 20.14 43.43
C GLN A 4 56.41 21.25 42.40
N GLN A 5 56.70 20.98 41.13
CA GLN A 5 56.52 21.94 40.04
C GLN A 5 55.04 21.97 39.64
N PRO A 6 54.34 23.12 39.75
CA PRO A 6 52.95 23.21 39.34
C PRO A 6 52.88 23.17 37.81
N THR A 7 52.23 22.14 37.28
CA THR A 7 51.84 22.11 35.87
C THR A 7 50.75 23.15 35.67
N GLY A 8 51.16 24.35 35.24
CA GLY A 8 50.24 25.40 34.82
C GLY A 8 49.35 24.88 33.69
N ARG A 9 48.11 24.52 34.04
CA ARG A 9 47.08 24.16 33.07
C ARG A 9 46.78 25.42 32.28
N SER A 10 47.18 25.44 31.00
CA SER A 10 46.86 26.54 30.10
C SER A 10 45.34 26.59 29.93
N GLU A 11 44.69 27.49 30.66
CA GLU A 11 43.31 27.88 30.40
C GLU A 11 43.30 28.76 29.15
N SER A 12 43.29 28.12 27.98
CA SER A 12 43.09 28.81 26.72
C SER A 12 41.65 29.29 26.66
N GLY A 13 41.42 30.54 27.08
CA GLY A 13 40.13 31.21 26.99
C GLY A 13 39.64 31.28 25.55
N PHE A 14 38.36 31.02 25.36
CA PHE A 14 37.67 31.05 24.07
C PHE A 14 37.82 32.43 23.43
N THR A 15 38.41 32.51 22.24
CA THR A 15 38.64 33.80 21.58
C THR A 15 37.32 34.34 21.00
N LEU A 16 37.15 35.66 20.94
CA LEU A 16 35.93 36.28 20.37
C LEU A 16 35.69 35.82 18.91
N THR A 17 36.78 35.60 18.17
CA THR A 17 36.76 35.04 16.82
C THR A 17 36.20 33.62 16.77
N GLU A 18 36.51 32.78 17.77
CA GLU A 18 35.99 31.42 17.88
C GLU A 18 34.47 31.39 18.15
N LEU A 19 33.99 32.33 18.96
CA LEU A 19 32.56 32.52 19.21
C LEU A 19 31.80 33.00 17.99
N LEU A 20 32.38 33.92 17.22
CA LEU A 20 31.74 34.40 15.99
C LEU A 20 31.67 33.28 14.94
N VAL A 21 32.75 32.52 14.75
CA VAL A 21 32.79 31.39 13.81
C VAL A 21 31.79 30.31 14.19
N THR A 22 31.67 29.96 15.48
CA THR A 22 30.70 28.95 15.93
C THR A 22 29.25 29.38 15.70
N ILE A 23 28.89 30.64 15.96
CA ILE A 23 27.53 31.15 15.68
C ILE A 23 27.21 31.08 14.19
N VAL A 24 28.16 31.43 13.31
CA VAL A 24 27.97 31.35 11.86
C VAL A 24 27.78 29.90 11.42
N ILE A 25 28.62 28.98 11.89
CA ILE A 25 28.52 27.55 11.56
C ILE A 25 27.19 26.97 12.06
N VAL A 26 26.80 27.25 13.30
CA VAL A 26 25.53 26.79 13.88
C VAL A 26 24.33 27.39 13.13
N GLY A 27 24.40 28.65 12.72
CA GLY A 27 23.35 29.29 11.91
C GLY A 27 23.17 28.60 10.55
N ILE A 28 24.27 28.30 9.86
CA ILE A 28 24.23 27.59 8.57
C ILE A 28 23.66 26.17 8.74
N ILE A 29 24.18 25.41 9.71
CA ILE A 29 23.72 24.04 9.98
C ILE A 29 22.24 24.04 10.41
N GLY A 30 21.84 25.00 11.26
CA GLY A 30 20.49 25.11 11.79
C GLY A 30 19.41 25.31 10.73
N VAL A 31 19.74 25.94 9.60
CA VAL A 31 18.80 26.15 8.48
C VAL A 31 18.73 24.93 7.55
N LEU A 32 19.84 24.23 7.34
CA LEU A 32 19.92 23.13 6.37
C LEU A 32 19.38 21.81 6.93
N LEU A 33 19.64 21.53 8.20
CA LEU A 33 19.35 20.25 8.83
C LEU A 33 17.84 19.91 8.89
N PRO A 34 16.94 20.85 9.25
CA PRO A 34 15.50 20.57 9.26
C PRO A 34 14.93 20.23 7.88
N LYS A 35 15.43 20.89 6.82
CA LYS A 35 14.98 20.62 5.44
C LYS A 35 15.36 19.21 4.99
N ALA A 36 16.58 18.79 5.30
CA ALA A 36 17.06 17.44 5.01
C ALA A 36 16.24 16.38 5.77
N ILE A 37 15.91 16.62 7.05
CA ILE A 37 15.07 15.71 7.84
C ILE A 37 13.66 15.60 7.26
N ILE A 38 13.01 16.73 6.95
CA ILE A 38 11.66 16.72 6.37
C ILE A 38 11.64 15.97 5.03
N LEU A 39 12.64 16.21 4.19
CA LEU A 39 12.77 15.52 2.91
C LEU A 39 12.97 14.02 3.11
N GLY A 40 13.86 13.63 4.02
CA GLY A 40 14.08 12.23 4.39
C GLY A 40 12.81 11.54 4.87
N LEU A 41 12.07 12.17 5.79
CA LEU A 41 10.80 11.63 6.32
C LEU A 41 9.75 11.44 5.21
N ARG A 42 9.65 12.38 4.25
CA ARG A 42 8.74 12.25 3.10
C ARG A 42 9.12 11.07 2.21
N PHE A 43 10.41 10.88 1.94
CA PHE A 43 10.88 9.73 1.16
C PHE A 43 10.59 8.40 1.88
N THR A 44 10.88 8.30 3.18
CA THR A 44 10.60 7.08 3.96
C THR A 44 9.10 6.76 3.98
N ALA A 45 8.25 7.76 4.18
CA ALA A 45 6.80 7.58 4.13
C ALA A 45 6.34 7.10 2.75
N GLY A 46 6.83 7.70 1.67
CA GLY A 46 6.52 7.29 0.30
C GLY A 46 6.92 5.84 0.00
N THR A 47 8.14 5.43 0.40
CA THR A 47 8.62 4.05 0.22
C THR A 47 7.79 3.04 1.02
N GLY A 48 7.47 3.35 2.28
CA GLY A 48 6.65 2.47 3.12
C GLY A 48 5.29 2.16 2.50
N LYS A 49 4.66 3.17 1.89
CA LYS A 49 3.37 3.00 1.20
C LYS A 49 3.47 2.16 -0.07
N ARG A 50 4.52 2.37 -0.89
CA ARG A 50 4.76 1.55 -2.09
C ARG A 50 4.95 0.08 -1.73
N VAL A 51 5.74 -0.19 -0.69
CA VAL A 51 5.98 -1.57 -0.21
C VAL A 51 4.68 -2.21 0.27
N ALA A 52 3.85 -1.48 1.05
CA ALA A 52 2.56 -1.97 1.50
C ALA A 52 1.63 -2.31 0.32
N ALA A 53 1.54 -1.43 -0.67
CA ALA A 53 0.71 -1.63 -1.85
C ALA A 53 1.20 -2.80 -2.74
N THR A 54 2.51 -2.97 -2.92
CA THR A 54 3.08 -4.14 -3.62
C THR A 54 2.77 -5.43 -2.87
N SER A 55 2.86 -5.45 -1.54
CA SER A 55 2.49 -6.62 -0.73
C SER A 55 0.99 -6.95 -0.86
N ALA A 56 0.15 -5.92 -1.00
CA ALA A 56 -1.28 -6.07 -1.22
C ALA A 56 -1.58 -6.76 -2.56
N VAL A 57 -0.89 -6.33 -3.63
CA VAL A 57 -1.00 -6.98 -4.95
C VAL A 57 -0.52 -8.43 -4.91
N GLY A 58 0.57 -8.71 -4.20
CA GLY A 58 1.05 -10.09 -4.03
C GLY A 58 0.03 -10.99 -3.31
N THR A 59 -0.61 -10.46 -2.27
CA THR A 59 -1.66 -11.18 -1.52
C THR A 59 -2.93 -11.34 -2.36
N LEU A 60 -3.35 -10.30 -3.07
CA LEU A 60 -4.45 -10.34 -4.02
C LEU A 60 -4.24 -11.43 -5.07
N ASN A 61 -3.08 -11.46 -5.72
CA ASN A 61 -2.75 -12.45 -6.76
C ASN A 61 -2.87 -13.90 -6.24
N ARG A 62 -2.43 -14.14 -5.00
CA ARG A 62 -2.51 -15.48 -4.38
C ARG A 62 -3.95 -15.99 -4.24
N TYR A 63 -4.89 -15.13 -3.87
CA TYR A 63 -6.29 -15.53 -3.69
C TYR A 63 -7.08 -15.47 -5.00
N PHE A 64 -6.90 -14.39 -5.77
CA PHE A 64 -7.72 -14.07 -6.92
C PHE A 64 -7.73 -15.16 -7.98
N TYR A 65 -6.56 -15.71 -8.32
CA TYR A 65 -6.48 -16.75 -9.34
C TYR A 65 -7.23 -18.01 -8.94
N GLY A 66 -7.04 -18.48 -7.70
CA GLY A 66 -7.71 -19.68 -7.19
C GLY A 66 -9.22 -19.50 -7.06
N ASP A 67 -9.66 -18.32 -6.61
CA ASP A 67 -11.08 -18.01 -6.47
C ASP A 67 -11.76 -17.91 -7.84
N VAL A 68 -11.18 -17.19 -8.82
CA VAL A 68 -11.77 -17.11 -10.17
C VAL A 68 -11.79 -18.46 -10.87
N GLN A 69 -10.74 -19.27 -10.73
CA GLN A 69 -10.68 -20.59 -11.36
C GLN A 69 -11.73 -21.56 -10.85
N SER A 70 -12.08 -21.45 -9.57
CA SER A 70 -13.01 -22.36 -8.92
C SER A 70 -14.45 -21.85 -8.91
N ALA A 71 -14.68 -20.56 -9.14
CA ALA A 71 -16.01 -19.96 -9.14
C ALA A 71 -16.93 -20.56 -10.20
N GLU A 72 -18.18 -20.81 -9.83
CA GLU A 72 -19.23 -21.22 -10.76
C GLU A 72 -19.70 -20.01 -11.59
N ASN A 73 -19.91 -18.88 -10.91
CA ASN A 73 -20.34 -17.64 -11.54
C ASN A 73 -19.52 -16.43 -11.08
N VAL A 74 -19.28 -15.51 -12.01
CA VAL A 74 -18.57 -14.25 -11.81
C VAL A 74 -19.52 -13.12 -12.17
N THR A 75 -19.75 -12.19 -11.24
CA THR A 75 -20.57 -11.00 -11.43
C THR A 75 -19.92 -9.77 -10.76
N THR A 76 -20.51 -8.60 -10.94
CA THR A 76 -20.20 -7.37 -10.19
C THR A 76 -21.35 -6.95 -9.27
N ASP A 77 -22.41 -7.76 -9.21
CA ASP A 77 -23.56 -7.47 -8.37
C ASP A 77 -23.17 -7.46 -6.88
N PRO A 78 -23.77 -6.56 -6.08
CA PRO A 78 -23.59 -6.57 -4.64
C PRO A 78 -23.96 -7.92 -4.03
N ALA A 79 -23.08 -8.44 -3.17
CA ALA A 79 -23.29 -9.66 -2.41
C ALA A 79 -22.72 -9.49 -1.00
N CYS A 80 -22.86 -10.49 -0.13
CA CYS A 80 -22.25 -10.45 1.21
C CYS A 80 -22.70 -9.28 2.12
N GLY A 81 -23.79 -8.56 1.77
CA GLY A 81 -24.19 -7.35 2.49
C GLY A 81 -23.18 -6.20 2.38
N VAL A 82 -22.23 -6.26 1.45
CA VAL A 82 -21.20 -5.23 1.24
C VAL A 82 -21.48 -4.46 -0.04
N ALA A 83 -21.33 -3.13 0.03
CA ALA A 83 -21.35 -2.26 -1.14
C ALA A 83 -19.93 -2.11 -1.72
N GLY A 84 -19.81 -1.54 -2.92
CA GLY A 84 -18.50 -1.29 -3.55
C GLY A 84 -17.79 -2.58 -3.98
N VAL A 85 -18.58 -3.54 -4.49
CA VAL A 85 -18.07 -4.79 -5.05
C VAL A 85 -17.29 -4.50 -6.32
N ILE A 86 -16.03 -4.95 -6.34
CA ILE A 86 -15.21 -4.96 -7.55
C ILE A 86 -15.54 -6.20 -8.36
N VAL A 87 -15.53 -7.36 -7.71
CA VAL A 87 -15.91 -8.65 -8.32
C VAL A 87 -16.56 -9.53 -7.26
N HIS A 88 -17.63 -10.21 -7.67
CA HIS A 88 -18.35 -11.20 -6.91
C HIS A 88 -18.18 -12.55 -7.61
N LEU A 89 -17.70 -13.52 -6.84
CA LEU A 89 -17.47 -14.90 -7.23
C LEU A 89 -18.40 -15.77 -6.39
N SER A 90 -19.19 -16.64 -7.03
CA SER A 90 -20.19 -17.45 -6.34
C SER A 90 -19.99 -18.95 -6.61
N TRP A 91 -20.35 -19.72 -5.60
CA TRP A 91 -20.40 -21.17 -5.55
C TRP A 91 -21.71 -21.61 -4.89
N THR A 92 -22.02 -22.90 -5.00
CA THR A 92 -23.10 -23.49 -4.21
C THR A 92 -22.88 -23.27 -2.70
N GLY A 93 -23.65 -22.36 -2.08
CA GLY A 93 -23.63 -22.08 -0.63
C GLY A 93 -22.45 -21.25 -0.13
N THR A 94 -21.68 -20.62 -1.02
CA THR A 94 -20.55 -19.75 -0.63
C THR A 94 -20.34 -18.66 -1.67
N ASP A 95 -20.12 -17.43 -1.21
CA ASP A 95 -19.75 -16.30 -2.05
C ASP A 95 -18.42 -15.71 -1.58
N VAL A 96 -17.63 -15.23 -2.53
CA VAL A 96 -16.41 -14.43 -2.29
C VAL A 96 -16.53 -13.14 -3.05
N VAL A 97 -16.36 -12.04 -2.33
CA VAL A 97 -16.48 -10.69 -2.86
C VAL A 97 -15.19 -9.94 -2.59
N TYR A 98 -14.66 -9.29 -3.62
CA TYR A 98 -13.55 -8.36 -3.48
C TYR A 98 -14.11 -6.93 -3.42
N THR A 99 -13.76 -6.19 -2.37
CA THR A 99 -14.22 -4.82 -2.16
C THR A 99 -13.07 -3.88 -1.94
N TYR A 100 -13.24 -2.63 -2.35
CA TYR A 100 -12.31 -1.55 -2.06
C TYR A 100 -13.02 -0.47 -1.25
N ASP A 101 -12.61 -0.31 0.00
CA ASP A 101 -13.08 0.73 0.89
C ASP A 101 -12.28 2.01 0.62
N GLN A 102 -12.89 2.94 -0.13
CA GLN A 102 -12.27 4.22 -0.49
C GLN A 102 -11.74 4.96 0.76
N PRO A 103 -12.56 5.33 1.76
CA PRO A 103 -12.11 6.06 2.95
C PRO A 103 -10.82 5.55 3.59
N THR A 104 -10.66 4.23 3.72
CA THR A 104 -9.48 3.62 4.37
C THR A 104 -8.41 3.13 3.39
N GLY A 105 -8.71 3.11 2.09
CA GLY A 105 -7.89 2.50 1.05
C GLY A 105 -7.76 0.99 1.17
N ALA A 106 -8.61 0.33 1.98
CA ALA A 106 -8.50 -1.09 2.24
C ALA A 106 -9.08 -1.92 1.09
N LEU A 107 -8.26 -2.85 0.58
CA LEU A 107 -8.72 -3.91 -0.31
C LEU A 107 -9.01 -5.15 0.52
N ASN A 108 -10.25 -5.61 0.47
CA ASN A 108 -10.73 -6.73 1.27
C ASN A 108 -11.22 -7.86 0.36
N ARG A 109 -11.00 -9.09 0.84
CA ARG A 109 -11.65 -10.30 0.36
C ARG A 109 -12.65 -10.74 1.42
N VAL A 110 -13.93 -10.66 1.10
CA VAL A 110 -15.03 -11.04 1.98
C VAL A 110 -15.56 -12.39 1.53
N LYS A 111 -15.46 -13.41 2.38
CA LYS A 111 -16.05 -14.73 2.13
C LYS A 111 -17.33 -14.86 2.96
N CYS A 112 -18.45 -15.13 2.31
CA CYS A 112 -19.73 -15.36 2.96
C CYS A 112 -20.18 -16.79 2.75
N THR A 113 -20.69 -17.37 3.83
CA THR A 113 -21.26 -18.71 3.87
C THR A 113 -22.52 -18.65 4.71
N ASP A 114 -23.31 -19.72 4.70
CA ASP A 114 -24.47 -19.85 5.60
C ASP A 114 -24.08 -19.80 7.09
N GLN A 115 -22.80 -20.03 7.40
CA GLN A 115 -22.25 -20.00 8.76
C GLN A 115 -21.71 -18.64 9.18
N GLY A 116 -21.65 -17.66 8.27
CA GLY A 116 -21.21 -16.29 8.57
C GLY A 116 -20.29 -15.69 7.52
N VAL A 117 -19.77 -14.50 7.87
CA VAL A 117 -18.96 -13.65 7.00
C VAL A 117 -17.53 -13.53 7.56
N VAL A 118 -16.54 -13.81 6.73
CA VAL A 118 -15.11 -13.67 7.06
C VAL A 118 -14.46 -12.67 6.13
N THR A 119 -13.96 -11.57 6.70
CA THR A 119 -13.25 -10.53 5.95
C THR A 119 -11.74 -10.69 6.11
N THR A 120 -11.04 -10.80 5.00
CA THR A 120 -9.57 -10.83 4.94
C THR A 120 -9.06 -9.54 4.33
N LEU A 121 -8.27 -8.77 5.09
CA LEU A 121 -7.58 -7.60 4.56
C LEU A 121 -6.44 -8.05 3.65
N LEU A 122 -6.51 -7.71 2.37
CA LEU A 122 -5.45 -8.01 1.40
C LEU A 122 -4.35 -6.96 1.45
N GLY A 123 -4.71 -5.71 1.74
CA GLY A 123 -3.77 -4.63 2.01
C GLY A 123 -4.42 -3.26 1.89
N ARG A 124 -3.60 -2.20 1.92
CA ARG A 124 -4.06 -0.81 1.85
C ARG A 124 -3.35 -0.06 0.73
N PHE A 125 -4.12 0.72 -0.03
CA PHE A 125 -3.66 1.61 -1.07
C PHE A 125 -3.83 3.06 -0.62
N ASP A 126 -3.04 3.96 -1.22
CA ASP A 126 -3.17 5.39 -0.93
C ASP A 126 -4.44 5.93 -1.59
N ASN A 127 -5.41 6.37 -0.78
CA ASN A 127 -6.68 6.92 -1.25
C ASN A 127 -6.56 8.34 -1.86
N ALA A 128 -5.38 8.95 -1.83
CA ALA A 128 -5.19 10.36 -2.17
C ALA A 128 -5.07 10.64 -3.68
N THR A 129 -4.86 9.63 -4.52
CA THR A 129 -4.39 9.84 -5.91
C THR A 129 -5.25 9.20 -7.00
N SER A 130 -6.13 8.24 -6.70
CA SER A 130 -7.06 7.68 -7.68
C SER A 130 -8.38 7.29 -7.03
N PRO A 131 -9.55 7.64 -7.61
CA PRO A 131 -10.84 7.25 -7.06
C PRO A 131 -11.03 5.72 -7.08
N HIS A 132 -10.40 5.02 -8.03
CA HIS A 132 -10.46 3.57 -8.18
C HIS A 132 -9.06 3.01 -8.51
N PRO A 133 -8.24 2.69 -7.50
CA PRO A 133 -6.92 2.08 -7.74
C PRO A 133 -7.04 0.61 -8.16
N VAL A 134 -8.22 0.01 -8.06
CA VAL A 134 -8.47 -1.35 -8.55
C VAL A 134 -9.68 -1.30 -9.47
N THR A 135 -9.51 -1.73 -10.71
CA THR A 135 -10.56 -1.80 -11.72
C THR A 135 -10.67 -3.22 -12.27
N LEU A 136 -11.91 -3.64 -12.54
CA LEU A 136 -12.20 -4.93 -13.16
C LEU A 136 -12.40 -4.73 -14.67
N SER A 137 -11.87 -5.65 -15.46
CA SER A 137 -12.19 -5.82 -16.87
C SER A 137 -12.50 -7.28 -17.14
N CYS A 138 -13.55 -7.56 -17.90
CA CYS A 138 -14.03 -8.91 -18.19
C CYS A 138 -13.71 -9.35 -19.62
N GLY A 139 -12.47 -9.07 -20.04
CA GLY A 139 -11.99 -9.35 -21.39
C GLY A 139 -12.75 -8.50 -22.43
N ALA A 140 -13.27 -9.15 -23.46
CA ALA A 140 -14.05 -8.49 -24.52
C ALA A 140 -15.50 -8.18 -24.10
N GLU A 141 -15.96 -8.66 -22.95
CA GLU A 141 -17.33 -8.47 -22.50
C GLU A 141 -17.50 -7.09 -21.83
N THR A 142 -18.52 -6.35 -22.25
CA THR A 142 -18.87 -5.03 -21.69
C THR A 142 -19.58 -5.12 -20.35
N SER A 143 -20.16 -6.27 -20.03
CA SER A 143 -20.79 -6.60 -18.75
C SER A 143 -20.18 -7.88 -18.22
N CYS A 144 -19.68 -7.85 -16.99
CA CYS A 144 -19.11 -8.99 -16.29
C CYS A 144 -20.18 -10.00 -15.83
N THR A 145 -20.96 -10.55 -16.76
CA THR A 145 -22.03 -11.51 -16.43
C THR A 145 -21.57 -12.90 -16.86
N SER A 146 -20.96 -13.64 -15.94
CA SER A 146 -20.35 -14.95 -16.17
C SER A 146 -19.19 -15.00 -17.20
N PRO A 147 -18.26 -14.03 -17.21
CA PRO A 147 -17.13 -14.03 -18.13
C PRO A 147 -16.23 -15.25 -17.94
N THR A 148 -15.60 -15.68 -19.04
CA THR A 148 -14.60 -16.76 -18.98
C THR A 148 -13.24 -16.24 -18.51
N GLU A 149 -12.93 -14.98 -18.80
CA GLU A 149 -11.67 -14.32 -18.46
C GLU A 149 -11.92 -13.02 -17.70
N VAL A 150 -11.18 -12.83 -16.62
CA VAL A 150 -11.32 -11.67 -15.73
C VAL A 150 -9.94 -11.09 -15.47
N THR A 151 -9.78 -9.80 -15.72
CA THR A 151 -8.55 -9.04 -15.46
C THR A 151 -8.82 -7.97 -14.41
N LEU A 152 -8.14 -8.10 -13.27
CA LEU A 152 -8.05 -7.02 -12.27
C LEU A 152 -6.83 -6.15 -12.58
N THR A 153 -7.06 -4.87 -12.77
CA THR A 153 -6.00 -3.88 -12.97
C THR A 153 -5.80 -3.10 -11.66
N VAL A 154 -4.59 -3.12 -11.12
CA VAL A 154 -4.23 -2.42 -9.89
C VAL A 154 -3.23 -1.30 -10.19
N GLN A 155 -3.64 -0.07 -9.90
CA GLN A 155 -2.85 1.15 -10.03
C GLN A 155 -2.34 1.59 -8.64
N ILE A 156 -1.09 1.25 -8.33
CA ILE A 156 -0.46 1.61 -7.04
C ILE A 156 -0.04 3.09 -7.01
N ASP A 157 0.52 3.57 -8.12
CA ASP A 157 1.07 4.91 -8.28
C ASP A 157 0.66 5.44 -9.65
N PRO A 158 -0.02 6.60 -9.78
CA PRO A 158 -0.42 7.13 -11.08
C PRO A 158 0.76 7.40 -12.03
N ALA A 159 1.99 7.54 -11.52
CA ALA A 159 3.18 7.72 -12.34
C ALA A 159 3.81 6.39 -12.82
N ALA A 160 3.35 5.25 -12.31
CA ALA A 160 3.84 3.92 -12.68
C ALA A 160 2.83 3.18 -13.59
N PRO A 161 3.25 2.21 -14.40
CA PRO A 161 2.31 1.36 -15.12
C PRO A 161 1.47 0.52 -14.14
N PRO A 162 0.17 0.28 -14.43
CA PRO A 162 -0.66 -0.58 -13.61
C PRO A 162 -0.19 -2.03 -13.68
N THR A 163 -0.50 -2.79 -12.64
CA THR A 163 -0.33 -4.25 -12.62
C THR A 163 -1.64 -4.93 -13.01
N ALA A 164 -1.62 -5.73 -14.07
CA ALA A 164 -2.76 -6.54 -14.48
C ALA A 164 -2.66 -7.95 -13.92
N LEU A 165 -3.75 -8.44 -13.32
CA LEU A 165 -3.91 -9.80 -12.82
C LEU A 165 -5.04 -10.46 -13.62
N THR A 166 -4.67 -11.33 -14.55
CA THR A 166 -5.62 -12.04 -15.42
C THR A 166 -5.82 -13.45 -14.91
N ALA A 167 -7.07 -13.84 -14.71
CA ALA A 167 -7.48 -15.19 -14.33
C ALA A 167 -8.58 -15.69 -15.26
N VAL A 168 -8.53 -16.97 -15.60
CA VAL A 168 -9.47 -17.65 -16.48
C VAL A 168 -10.26 -18.65 -15.66
N ARG A 169 -11.59 -18.57 -15.70
CA ARG A 169 -12.48 -19.54 -15.05
C ARG A 169 -12.34 -20.90 -15.73
N ARG A 170 -12.32 -21.98 -14.94
CA ARG A 170 -12.36 -23.32 -15.51
C ARG A 170 -13.74 -23.57 -16.13
N ALA A 171 -13.80 -23.90 -17.41
CA ALA A 171 -15.06 -24.33 -18.01
C ALA A 171 -15.55 -25.58 -17.26
N SER A 172 -16.75 -25.52 -16.69
CA SER A 172 -17.40 -26.72 -16.15
C SER A 172 -17.71 -27.63 -17.34
N SER A 173 -16.94 -28.71 -17.48
CA SER A 173 -17.30 -29.78 -18.41
C SER A 173 -18.62 -30.38 -17.93
N SER A 174 -19.71 -30.02 -18.60
CA SER A 174 -21.02 -30.66 -18.49
C SER A 174 -20.98 -32.11 -18.94
#